data_AF-A0AAN6M9E6-F1
#
_entry.id   AF-A0AAN6M9E6-F1
#
_cell.length_a   1.000
_cell.length_b   1.000
_cell.length_c   1.000
_cell.angle_alpha   90.00
_cell.angle_beta   90.00
_cell.angle_gamma   90.00
#
_symmetry.space_group_name_H-M   'P 1'
#
loop_
_entity.id
_entity.type
_entity.pdbx_description
1 polymer ?
#
loop_
_entity_poly.entity_id
_entity_poly.type
_entity_poly.pdbx_seq_one_letter_code
_entity_poly.pdbx_strand_id
1 'polypeptide(L)'
;MAPSTSDATSKTHCVLTGPSNWTTWHYDFRMAVLTNRLNAYFDGKEELLKVPPRDVIAHQLLAHIKIRHIEYARKHLRTKPITKNDYNIEAYDALDNTTDTEGEEESGDEDQAEEKEDKLVKEVQTYFKENNSSLISAIENHHRRLLRDWTTQDDSLTKVRDWMNSTVSTELRRAHFHLGASPREWYNNIKTIAQSANLTITNLRERIQAHNDSLRGSKGKTSTRDALNMWIAKWEGLINEAIMEELPDILPKGNWFPDFVNSIRAVIPHHATFMTLEHGRSPMNHHMAAEHARIGAEGLPNANKPQGISRGAFHGQSQDNDQPRGKKRGRNNNNKNEDNSASTKKAKHDHPAKPSPSTFTVTIMGDDGKPHCGTCGMIHRTPRCFYLFPELVPAEFNFHTNVQERVDNALKANPRLKEQALAEDKAITKPPSPQIN
;
A
#
# COMPACT_ATOMS: atom_id res chain seq x y z
N MET A 1 32.56 -51.66 16.99
CA MET A 1 32.75 -50.25 16.58
C MET A 1 31.60 -49.90 15.65
N ALA A 2 30.61 -49.18 16.18
CA ALA A 2 29.45 -48.74 15.41
C ALA A 2 29.80 -47.47 14.62
N PRO A 3 29.30 -47.30 13.38
CA PRO A 3 29.50 -46.09 12.62
C PRO A 3 28.56 -44.99 13.16
N SER A 4 29.16 -43.84 13.49
CA SER A 4 28.48 -42.62 13.87
C SER A 4 27.65 -42.07 12.70
N THR A 5 26.34 -42.18 12.80
CA THR A 5 25.39 -41.35 12.07
C THR A 5 25.31 -39.99 12.76
N SER A 6 25.85 -38.95 12.16
CA SER A 6 25.60 -37.57 12.61
C SER A 6 25.14 -36.70 11.44
N ASP A 7 23.85 -36.40 11.50
CA ASP A 7 23.17 -35.17 11.13
C ASP A 7 23.19 -34.68 9.67
N ALA A 8 22.17 -35.12 8.96
CA ALA A 8 21.55 -34.38 7.87
C ALA A 8 20.37 -33.53 8.39
N THR A 9 20.62 -32.45 9.14
CA THR A 9 19.59 -31.39 9.36
C THR A 9 20.24 -30.03 9.66
N SER A 10 20.42 -29.20 8.63
CA SER A 10 20.39 -27.73 8.75
C SER A 10 20.49 -27.09 7.38
N LYS A 11 19.41 -27.17 6.61
CA LYS A 11 19.14 -26.09 5.65
C LYS A 11 18.68 -24.91 6.51
N THR A 12 19.58 -23.96 6.75
CA THR A 12 19.25 -22.68 7.37
C THR A 12 18.07 -22.07 6.61
N HIS A 13 16.89 -22.10 7.24
CA HIS A 13 15.69 -21.53 6.63
C HIS A 13 15.93 -20.02 6.47
N CYS A 14 15.83 -19.50 5.24
CA CYS A 14 15.96 -18.06 5.00
C CYS A 14 14.90 -17.33 5.82
N VAL A 15 15.34 -16.46 6.74
CA VAL A 15 14.43 -15.63 7.53
C VAL A 15 14.22 -14.32 6.78
N LEU A 16 12.96 -14.00 6.48
CA LEU A 16 12.55 -12.72 5.96
C LEU A 16 12.58 -11.69 7.09
N THR A 17 13.59 -10.83 7.07
CA THR A 17 13.74 -9.70 8.00
C THR A 17 13.40 -8.37 7.35
N GLY A 18 13.41 -8.30 6.01
CA GLY A 18 13.16 -7.08 5.26
C GLY A 18 13.24 -7.29 3.74
N PRO A 19 13.18 -6.19 2.95
CA PRO A 19 13.13 -6.23 1.49
C PRO A 19 14.33 -6.93 0.83
N SER A 20 15.52 -6.86 1.46
CA SER A 20 16.75 -7.48 0.97
C SER A 20 16.64 -9.00 0.78
N ASN A 21 15.84 -9.66 1.63
CA ASN A 21 15.71 -11.12 1.65
C ASN A 21 14.44 -11.59 0.93
N TRP A 22 13.64 -10.65 0.41
CA TRP A 22 12.34 -10.93 -0.21
C TRP A 22 12.45 -11.91 -1.37
N THR A 23 13.39 -11.70 -2.30
CA THR A 23 13.48 -12.53 -3.52
C THR A 23 13.72 -14.00 -3.18
N THR A 24 14.66 -14.27 -2.28
CA THR A 24 14.98 -15.63 -1.81
C THR A 24 13.82 -16.22 -1.02
N TRP A 25 13.26 -15.46 -0.08
CA TRP A 25 12.12 -15.93 0.72
C TRP A 25 10.88 -16.20 -0.14
N HIS A 26 10.59 -15.33 -1.11
CA HIS A 26 9.48 -15.48 -2.04
C HIS A 26 9.63 -16.76 -2.87
N TYR A 27 10.84 -17.06 -3.35
CA TYR A 27 11.12 -18.32 -4.04
C TYR A 27 10.83 -19.52 -3.13
N ASP A 28 11.36 -19.54 -1.91
CA ASP A 28 11.15 -20.64 -0.97
C ASP A 28 9.66 -20.79 -0.61
N PHE A 29 8.96 -19.67 -0.42
CA PHE A 29 7.52 -19.64 -0.20
C PHE A 29 6.75 -20.27 -1.37
N ARG A 30 7.08 -19.91 -2.62
CA ARG A 30 6.43 -20.50 -3.80
C ARG A 30 6.68 -22.00 -3.89
N MET A 31 7.87 -22.47 -3.52
CA MET A 31 8.16 -23.91 -3.44
C MET A 31 7.35 -24.61 -2.34
N ALA A 32 7.20 -23.99 -1.17
CA ALA A 32 6.39 -24.52 -0.08
C ALA A 32 4.90 -24.61 -0.48
N VAL A 33 4.36 -23.56 -1.11
CA VAL A 33 2.99 -23.50 -1.62
C VAL A 33 2.75 -24.54 -2.72
N LEU A 34 3.69 -24.68 -3.65
CA LEU A 34 3.61 -25.67 -4.73
C LEU A 34 3.59 -27.10 -4.18
N THR A 35 4.49 -27.40 -3.23
CA THR A 35 4.59 -28.71 -2.57
C THR A 35 3.27 -29.09 -1.87
N ASN A 36 2.59 -28.10 -1.29
CA ASN A 36 1.31 -28.28 -0.60
C ASN A 36 0.09 -28.10 -1.52
N ARG A 37 0.27 -27.99 -2.84
CA ARG A 37 -0.81 -27.83 -3.85
C ARG A 37 -1.74 -26.63 -3.60
N LEU A 38 -1.24 -25.56 -3.00
CA LEU A 38 -2.02 -24.33 -2.70
C LEU A 38 -1.78 -23.20 -3.71
N ASN A 39 -1.08 -23.46 -4.82
CA ASN A 39 -0.67 -22.40 -5.74
C ASN A 39 -1.86 -21.65 -6.36
N ALA A 40 -2.92 -22.35 -6.75
CA ALA A 40 -4.13 -21.73 -7.30
C ALA A 40 -4.81 -20.82 -6.27
N TYR A 41 -4.83 -21.21 -5.00
CA TYR A 41 -5.36 -20.39 -3.90
C TYR A 41 -4.55 -19.11 -3.72
N PHE A 42 -3.23 -19.19 -3.61
CA PHE A 42 -2.38 -18.01 -3.42
C PHE A 42 -2.33 -17.10 -4.66
N ASP A 43 -2.51 -17.65 -5.86
CA ASP A 43 -2.64 -16.89 -7.11
C ASP A 43 -4.03 -16.25 -7.26
N GLY A 44 -5.00 -16.62 -6.43
CA GLY A 44 -6.38 -16.13 -6.49
C GLY A 44 -7.24 -16.73 -7.60
N LYS A 45 -6.85 -17.90 -8.10
CA LYS A 45 -7.59 -18.64 -9.13
C LYS A 45 -8.67 -19.53 -8.52
N GLU A 46 -8.47 -19.97 -7.28
CA GLU A 46 -9.37 -20.86 -6.55
C GLU A 46 -9.54 -20.35 -5.12
N GLU A 47 -10.72 -20.58 -4.55
CA GLU A 47 -10.98 -20.35 -3.13
C GLU A 47 -10.85 -21.66 -2.34
N LEU A 48 -10.67 -21.54 -1.01
CA LEU A 48 -10.60 -22.71 -0.16
C LEU A 48 -11.94 -23.47 -0.16
N LEU A 49 -11.86 -24.79 -0.03
CA LEU A 49 -13.00 -25.66 0.13
C LEU A 49 -13.78 -25.25 1.40
N LYS A 50 -15.10 -25.18 1.28
CA LYS A 50 -15.97 -24.95 2.43
C LYS A 50 -15.91 -26.16 3.36
N VAL A 51 -15.96 -25.90 4.67
CA VAL A 51 -16.00 -26.95 5.69
C VAL A 51 -17.25 -27.81 5.46
N PRO A 52 -17.11 -29.11 5.17
CA PRO A 52 -18.26 -29.99 5.02
C PRO A 52 -18.99 -30.13 6.36
N PRO A 53 -20.32 -30.37 6.36
CA PRO A 53 -21.05 -30.71 7.57
C PRO A 53 -20.40 -31.89 8.29
N ARG A 54 -20.24 -31.83 9.62
CA ARG A 54 -19.57 -32.90 10.38
C ARG A 54 -20.31 -34.22 10.29
N ASP A 55 -21.63 -34.17 10.36
CA ASP A 55 -22.50 -35.33 10.34
C ASP A 55 -23.46 -35.22 9.16
N VAL A 56 -23.49 -36.27 8.33
CA VAL A 56 -24.50 -36.43 7.28
C VAL A 56 -25.40 -37.59 7.66
N ILE A 57 -26.66 -37.28 7.94
CA ILE A 57 -27.69 -38.30 8.14
C ILE A 57 -28.20 -38.70 6.74
N ALA A 58 -27.50 -39.65 6.11
CA ALA A 58 -27.74 -40.03 4.72
C ALA A 58 -29.20 -40.41 4.43
N HIS A 59 -29.88 -41.04 5.40
CA HIS A 59 -31.31 -41.36 5.30
C HIS A 59 -32.22 -40.13 5.23
N GLN A 60 -31.91 -39.06 5.99
CA GLN A 60 -32.68 -37.83 5.95
C GLN A 60 -32.43 -37.07 4.65
N LEU A 61 -31.17 -36.99 4.21
CA LEU A 61 -30.83 -36.37 2.94
C LEU A 61 -31.50 -37.12 1.77
N LEU A 62 -31.50 -38.45 1.80
CA LEU A 62 -32.17 -39.26 0.79
C LEU A 62 -33.69 -39.05 0.80
N ALA A 63 -34.30 -38.89 1.97
CA ALA A 63 -35.72 -38.55 2.08
C ALA A 63 -36.03 -37.18 1.47
N HIS A 64 -35.19 -36.17 1.70
CA HIS A 64 -35.32 -34.85 1.09
C HIS A 64 -35.16 -34.90 -0.44
N ILE A 65 -34.16 -35.64 -0.94
CA ILE A 65 -33.95 -35.83 -2.39
C ILE A 65 -35.17 -36.52 -3.01
N LYS A 66 -35.70 -37.55 -2.35
CA LYS A 66 -36.91 -38.25 -2.80
C LYS A 66 -38.12 -37.31 -2.89
N ILE A 67 -38.34 -36.46 -1.88
CA ILE A 67 -39.44 -35.49 -1.86
C ILE A 67 -39.31 -34.51 -3.04
N ARG A 68 -38.12 -33.91 -3.23
CA ARG A 68 -37.87 -32.99 -4.34
C ARG A 68 -38.07 -33.63 -5.71
N HIS A 69 -37.68 -34.88 -5.90
CA HIS A 69 -37.92 -35.58 -7.17
C HIS A 69 -39.39 -35.91 -7.41
N ILE A 70 -40.14 -36.20 -6.34
CA ILE A 70 -41.61 -36.33 -6.44
C ILE A 70 -42.19 -34.98 -6.85
N GLU A 71 -41.84 -33.88 -6.16
CA GLU A 71 -42.31 -32.52 -6.50
C GLU A 71 -41.95 -32.12 -7.94
N TYR A 72 -40.72 -32.44 -8.39
CA TYR A 72 -40.29 -32.21 -9.75
C TYR A 72 -41.11 -33.02 -10.76
N ALA A 73 -41.38 -34.30 -10.47
CA ALA A 73 -42.20 -35.15 -11.33
C ALA A 73 -43.65 -34.64 -11.45
N ARG A 74 -44.18 -34.04 -10.37
CA ARG A 74 -45.50 -33.38 -10.37
C ARG A 74 -45.49 -32.09 -11.20
N LYS A 75 -44.47 -31.25 -11.02
CA LYS A 75 -44.37 -29.93 -11.69
C LYS A 75 -44.05 -30.06 -13.18
N HIS A 76 -43.30 -31.10 -13.56
CA HIS A 76 -42.81 -31.28 -14.92
C HIS A 76 -43.15 -32.71 -15.37
N LEU A 77 -44.26 -32.85 -16.09
CA LEU A 77 -44.70 -34.06 -16.81
C LEU A 77 -43.65 -34.45 -17.88
N ARG A 78 -42.46 -34.88 -17.45
CA ARG A 78 -41.38 -35.30 -18.35
C ARG A 78 -41.81 -36.55 -19.09
N THR A 79 -41.81 -36.45 -20.41
CA THR A 79 -41.95 -37.57 -21.36
C THR A 79 -40.67 -38.43 -21.49
N LYS A 80 -39.65 -38.19 -20.65
CA LYS A 80 -38.37 -38.92 -20.71
C LYS A 80 -38.07 -39.67 -19.41
N PRO A 81 -37.60 -40.94 -19.51
CA PRO A 81 -37.23 -41.74 -18.35
C PRO A 81 -36.08 -41.10 -17.57
N ILE A 82 -36.15 -41.19 -16.25
CA ILE A 82 -35.15 -40.61 -15.34
C ILE A 82 -33.81 -41.30 -15.57
N THR A 83 -32.76 -40.53 -15.86
CA THR A 83 -31.44 -41.07 -16.17
C THR A 83 -30.50 -40.99 -14.98
N LYS A 84 -29.44 -41.82 -14.99
CA LYS A 84 -28.41 -41.84 -13.94
C LYS A 84 -27.68 -40.50 -13.76
N ASN A 85 -27.75 -39.60 -14.76
CA ASN A 85 -27.17 -38.26 -14.74
C ASN A 85 -28.04 -37.20 -14.04
N ASP A 86 -29.36 -37.41 -13.89
CA ASP A 86 -30.25 -36.49 -13.17
C ASP A 86 -29.99 -36.51 -11.64
N TYR A 87 -29.17 -37.45 -11.17
CA TYR A 87 -28.84 -37.68 -9.75
C TYR A 87 -27.44 -37.20 -9.36
N ASN A 88 -26.79 -36.35 -10.15
CA ASN A 88 -25.45 -35.87 -9.81
C ASN A 88 -25.51 -35.03 -8.51
N ILE A 89 -25.07 -35.63 -7.39
CA ILE A 89 -25.01 -35.00 -6.06
C ILE A 89 -24.24 -33.67 -6.11
N GLU A 90 -23.28 -33.54 -7.03
CA GLU A 90 -22.50 -32.32 -7.28
C GLU A 90 -23.35 -31.14 -7.78
N ALA A 91 -24.49 -31.40 -8.42
CA ALA A 91 -25.42 -30.35 -8.86
C ALA A 91 -26.32 -29.83 -7.71
N TYR A 92 -26.44 -30.57 -6.60
CA TYR A 92 -27.33 -30.19 -5.51
C TYR A 92 -26.80 -29.03 -4.66
N ASP A 93 -25.48 -28.80 -4.63
CA ASP A 93 -24.87 -27.60 -4.05
C ASP A 93 -25.10 -26.34 -4.93
N ALA A 94 -25.41 -26.51 -6.23
CA ALA A 94 -25.65 -25.41 -7.17
C ALA A 94 -27.13 -24.98 -7.27
N LEU A 95 -28.05 -25.82 -6.77
CA LEU A 95 -29.50 -25.67 -6.95
C LEU A 95 -30.21 -24.87 -5.85
N ASP A 96 -29.50 -24.40 -4.83
CA ASP A 96 -30.04 -23.41 -3.88
C ASP A 96 -30.18 -21.99 -4.47
N ASN A 97 -29.74 -21.78 -5.73
CA ASN A 97 -29.73 -20.47 -6.40
C ASN A 97 -30.59 -20.37 -7.68
N THR A 98 -31.38 -21.38 -8.05
CA THR A 98 -32.26 -21.25 -9.23
C THR A 98 -33.64 -20.80 -8.80
N THR A 99 -33.87 -19.49 -8.86
CA THR A 99 -35.20 -18.87 -8.83
C THR A 99 -36.07 -19.45 -9.95
N ASP A 100 -37.28 -19.83 -9.57
CA ASP A 100 -38.36 -20.27 -10.44
C ASP A 100 -38.53 -19.36 -11.66
N THR A 101 -38.34 -19.92 -12.85
CA THR A 101 -38.96 -19.40 -14.07
C THR A 101 -40.18 -20.24 -14.36
N GLU A 102 -41.33 -19.64 -14.07
CA GLU A 102 -42.66 -20.10 -14.47
C GLU A 102 -42.78 -20.09 -16.00
N GLY A 103 -43.42 -21.11 -16.56
CA GLY A 103 -43.59 -21.25 -17.99
C GLY A 103 -44.63 -22.31 -18.35
N GLU A 104 -45.86 -21.81 -18.50
CA GLU A 104 -46.95 -22.25 -19.39
C GLU A 104 -47.67 -23.59 -19.11
N GLU A 105 -48.90 -23.43 -18.63
CA GLU A 105 -49.97 -24.41 -18.60
C GLU A 105 -50.47 -24.69 -20.03
N GLU A 106 -50.39 -25.94 -20.48
CA GLU A 106 -51.09 -26.40 -21.68
C GLU A 106 -52.24 -27.32 -21.25
N SER A 107 -53.46 -26.87 -21.53
CA SER A 107 -54.72 -27.53 -21.20
C SER A 107 -54.93 -28.82 -22.01
N GLY A 108 -55.16 -29.94 -21.34
CA GLY A 108 -55.64 -31.18 -21.97
C GLY A 108 -55.93 -32.28 -20.95
N ASP A 109 -57.19 -32.75 -20.93
CA ASP A 109 -57.75 -33.90 -20.20
C ASP A 109 -57.14 -34.16 -18.80
N GLU A 110 -57.72 -33.53 -17.76
CA GLU A 110 -57.35 -33.67 -16.35
C GLU A 110 -57.21 -35.15 -15.92
N ASP A 111 -58.11 -36.03 -16.37
CA ASP A 111 -58.09 -37.46 -16.04
C ASP A 111 -56.86 -38.20 -16.60
N GLN A 112 -56.37 -37.81 -17.80
CA GLN A 112 -55.17 -38.40 -18.40
C GLN A 112 -53.87 -37.79 -17.85
N ALA A 113 -53.92 -36.55 -17.38
CA ALA A 113 -52.81 -35.89 -16.72
C ALA A 113 -52.58 -36.47 -15.32
N GLU A 114 -53.65 -36.70 -14.55
CA GLU A 114 -53.59 -37.28 -13.21
C GLU A 114 -53.07 -38.73 -13.25
N GLU A 115 -53.53 -39.56 -14.19
CA GLU A 115 -53.03 -40.95 -14.34
C GLU A 115 -51.53 -40.99 -14.72
N LYS A 116 -51.06 -40.04 -15.53
CA LYS A 116 -49.64 -39.93 -15.91
C LYS A 116 -48.78 -39.46 -14.73
N GLU A 117 -49.26 -38.50 -13.94
CA GLU A 117 -48.59 -38.03 -12.73
C GLU A 117 -48.45 -39.17 -11.72
N ASP A 118 -49.54 -39.90 -11.46
CA ASP A 118 -49.57 -41.02 -10.52
C ASP A 118 -48.60 -42.14 -10.90
N LYS A 119 -48.48 -42.40 -12.22
CA LYS A 119 -47.52 -43.36 -12.75
C LYS A 119 -46.07 -42.90 -12.54
N LEU A 120 -45.74 -41.64 -12.83
CA LEU A 120 -44.41 -41.08 -12.64
C LEU A 120 -44.00 -41.07 -11.15
N VAL A 121 -44.92 -40.70 -10.25
CA VAL A 121 -44.67 -40.73 -8.81
C VAL A 121 -44.41 -42.17 -8.33
N LYS A 122 -45.18 -43.16 -8.80
CA LYS A 122 -44.93 -44.59 -8.49
C LYS A 122 -43.59 -45.07 -9.02
N GLU A 123 -43.17 -44.66 -10.21
CA GLU A 123 -41.86 -44.99 -10.78
C GLU A 123 -40.72 -44.42 -9.92
N VAL A 124 -40.80 -43.15 -9.51
CA VAL A 124 -39.84 -42.53 -8.58
C VAL A 124 -39.80 -43.28 -7.24
N GLN A 125 -40.96 -43.56 -6.64
CA GLN A 125 -41.02 -44.28 -5.37
C GLN A 125 -40.41 -45.69 -5.46
N THR A 126 -40.66 -46.39 -6.55
CA THR A 126 -40.12 -47.73 -6.82
C THR A 126 -38.60 -47.68 -6.96
N TYR A 127 -38.09 -46.72 -7.75
CA TYR A 127 -36.66 -46.50 -7.92
C TYR A 127 -35.94 -46.27 -6.58
N PHE A 128 -36.44 -45.35 -5.75
CA PHE A 128 -35.82 -45.06 -4.44
C PHE A 128 -35.89 -46.25 -3.49
N LYS A 129 -36.94 -47.08 -3.58
CA LYS A 129 -37.07 -48.29 -2.76
C LYS A 129 -36.06 -49.36 -3.19
N GLU A 130 -35.91 -49.58 -4.49
CA GLU A 130 -35.00 -50.58 -5.06
C GLU A 130 -33.52 -50.18 -4.92
N ASN A 131 -33.23 -48.88 -4.98
CA ASN A 131 -31.85 -48.36 -4.98
C ASN A 131 -31.41 -47.77 -3.63
N ASN A 132 -32.24 -47.87 -2.58
CA ASN A 132 -32.04 -47.20 -1.28
C ASN A 132 -30.61 -47.38 -0.72
N SER A 133 -30.13 -48.63 -0.63
CA SER A 133 -28.80 -48.95 -0.07
C SER A 133 -27.65 -48.39 -0.91
N SER A 134 -27.78 -48.46 -2.24
CA SER A 134 -26.81 -47.92 -3.19
C SER A 134 -26.74 -46.39 -3.11
N LEU A 135 -27.89 -45.71 -3.02
CA LEU A 135 -27.98 -44.26 -2.91
C LEU A 135 -27.44 -43.75 -1.57
N ILE A 136 -27.75 -44.41 -0.46
CA ILE A 136 -27.15 -44.11 0.85
C ILE A 136 -25.63 -44.24 0.79
N SER A 137 -25.14 -45.36 0.25
CA SER A 137 -23.70 -45.59 0.09
C SER A 137 -23.04 -44.53 -0.79
N ALA A 138 -23.72 -44.07 -1.85
CA ALA A 138 -23.23 -43.01 -2.72
C ALA A 138 -23.14 -41.65 -2.00
N ILE A 139 -24.15 -41.29 -1.20
CA ILE A 139 -24.16 -40.08 -0.36
C ILE A 139 -23.01 -40.11 0.63
N GLU A 140 -22.86 -41.21 1.38
CA GLU A 140 -21.79 -41.38 2.37
C GLU A 140 -20.40 -41.36 1.71
N ASN A 141 -20.25 -41.99 0.55
CA ASN A 141 -19.01 -41.96 -0.22
C ASN A 141 -18.67 -40.56 -0.74
N HIS A 142 -19.68 -39.79 -1.16
CA HIS A 142 -19.48 -38.40 -1.58
C HIS A 142 -19.06 -37.53 -0.38
N HIS A 143 -19.78 -37.59 0.74
CA HIS A 143 -19.42 -36.87 1.95
C HIS A 143 -18.01 -37.21 2.46
N ARG A 144 -17.65 -38.51 2.50
CA ARG A 144 -16.29 -38.94 2.88
C ARG A 144 -15.21 -38.38 1.96
N ARG A 145 -15.50 -38.22 0.65
CA ARG A 145 -14.56 -37.58 -0.29
C ARG A 145 -14.40 -36.11 0.00
N LEU A 146 -15.51 -35.36 0.15
CA LEU A 146 -15.47 -33.94 0.51
C LEU A 146 -14.72 -33.68 1.80
N LEU A 147 -14.97 -34.49 2.85
CA LEU A 147 -14.27 -34.36 4.12
C LEU A 147 -12.77 -34.63 3.97
N ARG A 148 -12.41 -35.69 3.23
CA ARG A 148 -11.00 -36.02 2.96
C ARG A 148 -10.30 -34.88 2.21
N ASP A 149 -10.91 -34.37 1.16
CA ASP A 149 -10.33 -33.31 0.34
C ASP A 149 -10.18 -32.01 1.14
N TRP A 150 -11.21 -31.65 1.92
CA TRP A 150 -11.16 -30.52 2.84
C TRP A 150 -10.07 -30.68 3.91
N THR A 151 -10.01 -31.81 4.62
CA THR A 151 -8.96 -32.06 5.63
C THR A 151 -7.56 -32.01 5.03
N THR A 152 -7.37 -32.57 3.83
CA THR A 152 -6.08 -32.53 3.13
C THR A 152 -5.67 -31.09 2.79
N GLN A 153 -6.64 -30.27 2.37
CA GLN A 153 -6.39 -28.85 2.08
C GLN A 153 -6.11 -28.06 3.37
N ASP A 154 -6.84 -28.31 4.46
CA ASP A 154 -6.65 -27.66 5.76
C ASP A 154 -5.29 -28.01 6.40
N ASP A 155 -4.88 -29.28 6.33
CA ASP A 155 -3.55 -29.74 6.75
C ASP A 155 -2.44 -29.06 5.93
N SER A 156 -2.65 -28.95 4.62
CA SER A 156 -1.72 -28.29 3.70
C SER A 156 -1.61 -26.79 4.01
N LEU A 157 -2.73 -26.15 4.34
CA LEU A 157 -2.79 -24.74 4.72
C LEU A 157 -2.08 -24.50 6.06
N THR A 158 -2.27 -25.41 7.03
CA THR A 158 -1.59 -25.38 8.32
C THR A 158 -0.09 -25.50 8.17
N LYS A 159 0.41 -26.42 7.33
CA LYS A 159 1.85 -26.54 7.01
C LYS A 159 2.43 -25.25 6.45
N VAL A 160 1.74 -24.61 5.50
CA VAL A 160 2.19 -23.32 4.94
C VAL A 160 2.14 -22.22 5.99
N ARG A 161 1.11 -22.19 6.85
CA ARG A 161 1.00 -21.24 7.96
C ARG A 161 2.17 -21.36 8.94
N ASP A 162 2.51 -22.58 9.36
CA ASP A 162 3.62 -22.84 10.28
C ASP A 162 4.97 -22.50 9.64
N TRP A 163 5.09 -22.79 8.35
CA TRP A 163 6.25 -22.40 7.56
C TRP A 163 6.42 -20.87 7.49
N MET A 164 5.35 -20.12 7.20
CA MET A 164 5.39 -18.66 7.21
C MET A 164 5.73 -18.11 8.59
N ASN A 165 5.18 -18.72 9.65
CA ASN A 165 5.47 -18.32 11.03
C ASN A 165 6.92 -18.55 11.45
N SER A 166 7.59 -19.58 10.91
CA SER A 166 8.99 -19.88 11.22
C SER A 166 9.99 -19.13 10.34
N THR A 167 9.56 -18.62 9.19
CA THR A 167 10.45 -17.99 8.19
C THR A 167 10.29 -16.47 8.10
N VAL A 168 9.29 -15.87 8.72
CA VAL A 168 9.13 -14.41 8.78
C VAL A 168 9.54 -13.90 10.15
N SER A 169 10.31 -12.81 10.20
CA SER A 169 10.76 -12.21 11.46
C SER A 169 9.59 -11.83 12.36
N THR A 170 9.82 -11.84 13.67
CA THR A 170 8.77 -11.57 14.66
C THR A 170 8.20 -10.16 14.52
N GLU A 171 9.01 -9.18 14.11
CA GLU A 171 8.58 -7.80 13.85
C GLU A 171 7.59 -7.74 12.68
N LEU A 172 7.93 -8.37 11.54
CA LEU A 172 7.07 -8.39 10.36
C LEU A 172 5.79 -9.18 10.61
N ARG A 173 5.86 -10.29 11.35
CA ARG A 173 4.66 -11.05 11.74
C ARG A 173 3.72 -10.18 12.57
N ARG A 174 4.22 -9.48 13.59
CA ARG A 174 3.39 -8.61 14.44
C ARG A 174 2.70 -7.51 13.63
N ALA A 175 3.38 -6.97 12.62
CA ALA A 175 2.85 -5.89 11.81
C ALA A 175 1.88 -6.36 10.70
N HIS A 176 2.04 -7.58 10.16
CA HIS A 176 1.36 -7.99 8.93
C HIS A 176 0.52 -9.27 9.02
N PHE A 177 0.69 -10.08 10.07
CA PHE A 177 -0.12 -11.28 10.31
C PHE A 177 -1.26 -10.96 11.26
N HIS A 178 -2.33 -10.36 10.72
CA HIS A 178 -3.51 -10.03 11.51
C HIS A 178 -4.26 -11.29 11.96
N LEU A 179 -4.81 -11.23 13.17
CA LEU A 179 -5.69 -12.28 13.71
C LEU A 179 -6.96 -12.36 12.86
N GLY A 180 -7.27 -13.56 12.35
CA GLY A 180 -8.42 -13.79 11.47
C GLY A 180 -8.13 -13.59 9.98
N ALA A 181 -7.01 -12.97 9.61
CA ALA A 181 -6.60 -12.87 8.22
C ALA A 181 -6.13 -14.21 7.67
N SER A 182 -6.36 -14.43 6.37
CA SER A 182 -5.98 -15.66 5.70
C SER A 182 -4.47 -15.70 5.39
N PRO A 183 -3.84 -16.89 5.25
CA PRO A 183 -2.45 -16.98 4.85
C PRO A 183 -2.15 -16.27 3.52
N ARG A 184 -3.14 -16.22 2.60
CA ARG A 184 -3.05 -15.47 1.34
C ARG A 184 -2.93 -13.96 1.59
N GLU A 185 -3.72 -13.41 2.50
CA GLU A 185 -3.64 -12.00 2.90
C GLU A 185 -2.30 -11.68 3.56
N TRP A 186 -1.83 -12.54 4.46
CA TRP A 186 -0.52 -12.40 5.09
C TRP A 186 0.61 -12.31 4.05
N TYR A 187 0.58 -13.20 3.06
CA TYR A 187 1.54 -13.18 1.96
C TYR A 187 1.43 -11.88 1.13
N ASN A 188 0.22 -11.45 0.78
CA ASN A 188 0.00 -10.24 0.00
C ASN A 188 0.44 -8.96 0.73
N ASN A 189 0.27 -8.91 2.06
CA ASN A 189 0.75 -7.78 2.87
C ASN A 189 2.27 -7.68 2.81
N ILE A 190 2.98 -8.78 3.02
CA ILE A 190 4.43 -8.82 2.93
C ILE A 190 4.89 -8.48 1.50
N LYS A 191 4.24 -9.05 0.48
CA LYS A 191 4.55 -8.78 -0.93
C LYS A 191 4.46 -7.30 -1.24
N THR A 192 3.39 -6.63 -0.80
CA THR A 192 3.16 -5.20 -1.04
C THR A 192 4.30 -4.37 -0.44
N ILE A 193 4.77 -4.72 0.75
CA ILE A 193 5.85 -3.99 1.43
C ILE A 193 7.20 -4.21 0.76
N ALA A 194 7.49 -5.45 0.38
CA ALA A 194 8.70 -5.73 -0.38
C ALA A 194 8.69 -5.00 -1.73
N GLN A 195 7.52 -4.92 -2.39
CA GLN A 195 7.38 -4.19 -3.65
C GLN A 195 7.51 -2.68 -3.47
N SER A 196 6.92 -2.10 -2.41
CA SER A 196 7.04 -0.67 -2.14
C SER A 196 8.48 -0.28 -1.80
N ALA A 197 9.17 -1.06 -0.99
CA ALA A 197 10.59 -0.84 -0.68
C ALA A 197 11.47 -0.95 -1.94
N ASN A 198 11.24 -1.95 -2.79
CA ASN A 198 11.97 -2.07 -4.06
C ASN A 198 11.70 -0.87 -5.00
N LEU A 199 10.46 -0.35 -5.01
CA LEU A 199 10.13 0.85 -5.78
C LEU A 199 10.86 2.08 -5.24
N THR A 200 10.89 2.28 -3.92
CA THR A 200 11.66 3.36 -3.27
C THR A 200 13.14 3.28 -3.62
N ILE A 201 13.75 2.09 -3.50
CA ILE A 201 15.15 1.85 -3.84
C ILE A 201 15.42 2.15 -5.32
N THR A 202 14.53 1.71 -6.22
CA THR A 202 14.68 1.94 -7.67
C THR A 202 14.58 3.42 -8.01
N ASN A 203 13.58 4.12 -7.47
CA ASN A 203 13.40 5.56 -7.66
C ASN A 203 14.61 6.34 -7.14
N LEU A 204 15.15 5.95 -5.98
CA LEU A 204 16.33 6.59 -5.41
C LEU A 204 17.57 6.38 -6.27
N ARG A 205 17.78 5.17 -6.80
CA ARG A 205 18.84 4.91 -7.80
C ARG A 205 18.69 5.80 -9.03
N GLU A 206 17.48 5.90 -9.58
CA GLU A 206 17.22 6.75 -10.75
C GLU A 206 17.49 8.24 -10.46
N ARG A 207 17.09 8.74 -9.28
CA ARG A 207 17.37 10.11 -8.84
C ARG A 207 18.86 10.39 -8.71
N ILE A 208 19.62 9.46 -8.11
CA ILE A 208 21.09 9.56 -7.99
C ILE A 208 21.73 9.56 -9.38
N GLN A 209 21.32 8.64 -10.25
CA GLN A 209 21.85 8.52 -11.60
C GLN A 209 21.55 9.76 -12.44
N ALA A 210 20.30 10.24 -12.43
CA ALA A 210 19.90 11.45 -13.15
C ALA A 210 20.65 12.70 -12.65
N HIS A 211 20.87 12.81 -11.33
CA HIS A 211 21.67 13.88 -10.73
C HIS A 211 23.14 13.78 -11.13
N ASN A 212 23.69 12.57 -11.21
CA ASN A 212 25.04 12.33 -11.72
C ASN A 212 25.15 12.69 -13.21
N ASP A 213 24.14 12.33 -14.02
CA ASP A 213 24.09 12.60 -15.45
C ASP A 213 23.93 14.10 -15.77
N SER A 214 23.23 14.87 -14.93
CA SER A 214 23.08 16.32 -15.13
C SER A 214 24.43 17.05 -15.18
N LEU A 215 25.41 16.58 -14.42
CA LEU A 215 26.76 17.14 -14.44
C LEU A 215 27.59 16.58 -15.62
N ARG A 216 27.43 15.30 -15.97
CA ARG A 216 28.11 14.69 -17.13
C ARG A 216 27.74 15.37 -18.45
N GLY A 217 26.49 15.79 -18.60
CA GLY A 217 26.00 16.55 -19.75
C GLY A 217 26.52 18.00 -19.84
N SER A 218 27.25 18.48 -18.82
CA SER A 218 27.79 19.85 -18.76
C SER A 218 29.20 19.99 -19.33
N LYS A 219 29.75 18.94 -19.97
CA LYS A 219 31.07 18.97 -20.61
C LYS A 219 31.20 20.17 -21.55
N GLY A 220 32.23 20.99 -21.33
CA GLY A 220 32.53 22.17 -22.16
C GLY A 220 31.75 23.45 -21.79
N LYS A 221 30.85 23.41 -20.80
CA LYS A 221 30.20 24.61 -20.25
C LYS A 221 31.02 25.14 -19.07
N THR A 222 31.18 26.46 -18.99
CA THR A 222 31.80 27.12 -17.83
C THR A 222 30.88 26.95 -16.62
N SER A 223 31.20 26.02 -15.74
CA SER A 223 30.53 25.89 -14.45
C SER A 223 31.13 26.86 -13.43
N THR A 224 30.29 27.40 -12.54
CA THR A 224 30.74 28.27 -11.46
C THR A 224 31.00 27.45 -10.19
N ARG A 225 31.79 28.01 -9.27
CA ARG A 225 32.01 27.43 -7.93
C ARG A 225 30.68 27.13 -7.22
N ASP A 226 29.75 28.09 -7.25
CA ASP A 226 28.45 27.97 -6.57
C ASP A 226 27.59 26.85 -7.18
N ALA A 227 27.57 26.73 -8.51
CA ALA A 227 26.81 25.68 -9.19
C ALA A 227 27.33 24.28 -8.84
N LEU A 228 28.66 24.10 -8.78
CA LEU A 228 29.25 22.82 -8.37
C LEU A 228 28.98 22.52 -6.90
N ASN A 229 29.12 23.49 -6.00
CA ASN A 229 28.84 23.30 -4.57
C ASN A 229 27.37 22.95 -4.30
N MET A 230 26.42 23.58 -5.01
CA MET A 230 25.00 23.22 -4.92
C MET A 230 24.75 21.80 -5.42
N TRP A 231 25.43 21.40 -6.50
CA TRP A 231 25.34 20.03 -7.01
C TRP A 231 25.88 19.01 -6.00
N ILE A 232 27.02 19.28 -5.36
CA ILE A 232 27.63 18.43 -4.32
C ILE A 232 26.68 18.29 -3.12
N ALA A 233 26.12 19.41 -2.62
CA ALA A 233 25.22 19.39 -1.48
C ALA A 233 23.96 18.54 -1.75
N LYS A 234 23.40 18.64 -2.96
CA LYS A 234 22.27 17.80 -3.37
C LYS A 234 22.66 16.32 -3.53
N TRP A 235 23.86 16.05 -4.03
CA TRP A 235 24.39 14.68 -4.12
C TRP A 235 24.54 14.06 -2.73
N GLU A 236 25.13 14.76 -1.76
CA GLU A 236 25.25 14.28 -0.38
C GLU A 236 23.88 13.99 0.25
N GLY A 237 22.87 14.84 -0.02
CA GLY A 237 21.49 14.59 0.42
C GLY A 237 20.94 13.26 -0.11
N LEU A 238 21.12 12.99 -1.41
CA LEU A 238 20.68 11.74 -2.04
C LEU A 238 21.44 10.51 -1.54
N ILE A 239 22.74 10.66 -1.29
CA ILE A 239 23.59 9.58 -0.74
C ILE A 239 23.19 9.27 0.71
N ASN A 240 22.92 10.28 1.53
CA ASN A 240 22.46 10.07 2.90
C ASN A 240 21.10 9.36 2.93
N GLU A 241 20.17 9.73 2.04
CA GLU A 241 18.91 9.01 1.84
C GLU A 241 19.17 7.55 1.44
N ALA A 242 20.12 7.30 0.54
CA ALA A 242 20.47 5.94 0.12
C ALA A 242 21.17 5.10 1.18
N ILE A 243 21.92 5.74 2.09
CA ILE A 243 22.51 5.08 3.26
C ILE A 243 21.40 4.68 4.25
N MET A 244 20.41 5.54 4.48
CA MET A 244 19.26 5.22 5.35
C MET A 244 18.43 4.04 4.81
N GLU A 245 18.28 3.95 3.48
CA GLU A 245 17.59 2.84 2.80
C GLU A 245 18.51 1.63 2.51
N GLU A 246 19.74 1.63 3.05
CA GLU A 246 20.74 0.54 2.94
C GLU A 246 21.06 0.08 1.49
N LEU A 247 21.11 1.01 0.54
CA LEU A 247 21.41 0.68 -0.87
C LEU A 247 22.82 0.05 -1.02
N PRO A 248 22.94 -1.20 -1.49
CA PRO A 248 24.23 -1.89 -1.58
C PRO A 248 25.27 -1.15 -2.43
N ASP A 249 24.83 -0.48 -3.49
CA ASP A 249 25.68 0.25 -4.44
C ASP A 249 26.29 1.53 -3.83
N ILE A 250 25.66 2.06 -2.78
CA ILE A 250 26.02 3.31 -2.10
C ILE A 250 26.69 3.04 -0.75
N LEU A 251 26.64 1.82 -0.21
CA LEU A 251 27.36 1.50 1.02
C LEU A 251 28.89 1.67 0.83
N PRO A 252 29.70 1.72 1.91
CA PRO A 252 31.15 1.94 1.81
C PRO A 252 31.92 0.98 0.90
N LYS A 253 31.37 -0.21 0.63
CA LYS A 253 31.91 -1.22 -0.30
C LYS A 253 31.22 -1.22 -1.68
N GLY A 254 30.27 -0.32 -1.89
CA GLY A 254 29.50 -0.16 -3.11
C GLY A 254 30.29 0.53 -4.22
N ASN A 255 29.70 0.59 -5.42
CA ASN A 255 30.34 1.10 -6.63
C ASN A 255 29.97 2.55 -6.97
N TRP A 256 29.64 3.37 -5.96
CA TRP A 256 29.24 4.77 -6.13
C TRP A 256 30.39 5.69 -6.60
N PHE A 257 31.64 5.35 -6.24
CA PHE A 257 32.79 6.25 -6.44
C PHE A 257 33.11 6.50 -7.91
N PRO A 258 33.18 5.48 -8.80
CA PRO A 258 33.40 5.71 -10.22
C PRO A 258 32.34 6.64 -10.85
N ASP A 259 31.07 6.48 -10.48
CA ASP A 259 29.98 7.30 -11.01
C ASP A 259 30.11 8.77 -10.57
N PHE A 260 30.40 8.99 -9.29
CA PHE A 260 30.64 10.33 -8.76
C PHE A 260 31.82 11.02 -9.45
N VAL A 261 32.96 10.34 -9.55
CA VAL A 261 34.17 10.89 -10.18
C VAL A 261 33.95 11.17 -11.66
N ASN A 262 33.27 10.27 -12.37
CA ASN A 262 32.93 10.46 -13.78
C ASN A 262 32.04 11.69 -14.00
N SER A 263 31.16 12.01 -13.04
CA SER A 263 30.32 13.21 -13.08
C SER A 263 31.12 14.50 -12.88
N ILE A 264 31.95 14.58 -11.84
CA ILE A 264 32.73 15.81 -11.57
C ILE A 264 33.85 16.04 -12.59
N ARG A 265 34.35 14.99 -13.27
CA ARG A 265 35.37 15.11 -14.32
C ARG A 265 34.93 16.03 -15.47
N ALA A 266 33.62 16.19 -15.69
CA ALA A 266 33.09 17.13 -16.67
C ALA A 266 33.38 18.60 -16.35
N VAL A 267 33.62 18.93 -15.07
CA VAL A 267 33.80 20.30 -14.57
C VAL A 267 35.20 20.54 -14.02
N ILE A 268 35.74 19.60 -13.24
CA ILE A 268 37.05 19.69 -12.58
C ILE A 268 37.94 18.49 -12.95
N PRO A 269 38.37 18.36 -14.22
CA PRO A 269 39.01 17.15 -14.74
C PRO A 269 40.31 16.77 -14.01
N HIS A 270 41.15 17.75 -13.68
CA HIS A 270 42.42 17.49 -12.97
C HIS A 270 42.19 16.97 -11.55
N HIS A 271 41.23 17.54 -10.82
CA HIS A 271 40.88 17.06 -9.48
C HIS A 271 40.22 15.69 -9.51
N ALA A 272 39.36 15.41 -10.49
CA ALA A 272 38.77 14.08 -10.65
C ALA A 272 39.84 12.99 -10.86
N THR A 273 40.89 13.29 -11.64
CA THR A 273 42.03 12.38 -11.81
C THR A 273 42.81 12.18 -10.50
N PHE A 274 43.08 13.26 -9.77
CA PHE A 274 43.73 13.19 -8.46
C PHE A 274 42.94 12.33 -7.46
N MET A 275 41.64 12.56 -7.35
CA MET A 275 40.75 11.76 -6.50
C MET A 275 40.76 10.26 -6.87
N THR A 276 40.80 9.94 -8.16
CA THR A 276 40.88 8.54 -8.63
C THR A 276 42.17 7.87 -8.14
N LEU A 277 43.30 8.58 -8.22
CA LEU A 277 44.60 8.09 -7.77
C LEU A 277 44.65 7.91 -6.24
N GLU A 278 44.10 8.86 -5.48
CA GLU A 278 44.06 8.78 -4.03
C GLU A 278 43.12 7.68 -3.54
N HIS A 279 41.94 7.53 -4.15
CA HIS A 279 41.01 6.46 -3.80
C HIS A 279 41.61 5.06 -4.03
N GLY A 280 42.43 4.90 -5.07
CA GLY A 280 43.18 3.67 -5.30
C GLY A 280 44.25 3.37 -4.23
N ARG A 281 44.71 4.37 -3.48
CA ARG A 281 45.64 4.21 -2.35
C ARG A 281 44.91 3.97 -1.04
N SER A 282 43.83 4.71 -0.81
CA SER A 282 42.99 4.61 0.38
C SER A 282 41.52 4.83 -0.02
N PRO A 283 40.63 3.84 0.19
CA PRO A 283 39.22 4.00 -0.12
C PRO A 283 38.64 5.24 0.55
N MET A 284 38.13 6.16 -0.25
CA MET A 284 37.43 7.35 0.24
C MET A 284 35.98 6.99 0.59
N ASN A 285 35.47 7.57 1.67
CA ASN A 285 34.03 7.60 1.92
C ASN A 285 33.37 8.80 1.20
N HIS A 286 32.03 8.85 1.21
CA HIS A 286 31.25 9.88 0.53
C HIS A 286 31.61 11.30 0.97
N HIS A 287 31.81 11.51 2.26
CA HIS A 287 32.15 12.84 2.81
C HIS A 287 33.52 13.30 2.35
N MET A 288 34.52 12.42 2.34
CA MET A 288 35.84 12.72 1.80
C MET A 288 35.74 13.07 0.31
N ALA A 289 35.02 12.28 -0.48
CA ALA A 289 34.85 12.55 -1.91
C ALA A 289 34.15 13.91 -2.16
N ALA A 290 33.10 14.24 -1.40
CA ALA A 290 32.45 15.54 -1.48
C ALA A 290 33.41 16.69 -1.13
N GLU A 291 34.22 16.54 -0.09
CA GLU A 291 35.18 17.56 0.34
C GLU A 291 36.28 17.79 -0.70
N HIS A 292 36.87 16.74 -1.25
CA HIS A 292 37.84 16.85 -2.34
C HIS A 292 37.23 17.56 -3.56
N ALA A 293 35.96 17.30 -3.88
CA ALA A 293 35.28 18.00 -4.97
C ALA A 293 35.05 19.49 -4.67
N ARG A 294 34.79 19.88 -3.41
CA ARG A 294 34.69 21.29 -2.98
C ARG A 294 36.03 22.01 -3.09
N ILE A 295 37.13 21.37 -2.69
CA ILE A 295 38.49 21.91 -2.87
C ILE A 295 38.75 22.16 -4.37
N GLY A 296 38.35 21.23 -5.24
CA GLY A 296 38.44 21.41 -6.69
C GLY A 296 37.60 22.56 -7.22
N ALA A 297 36.46 22.83 -6.60
CA ALA A 297 35.58 23.94 -6.96
C ALA A 297 36.21 25.32 -6.68
N GLU A 298 37.23 25.41 -5.82
CA GLU A 298 37.90 26.68 -5.52
C GLU A 298 38.66 27.26 -6.71
N GLY A 299 39.08 26.40 -7.64
CA GLY A 299 39.72 26.80 -8.90
C GLY A 299 38.73 27.30 -9.97
N LEU A 300 37.41 27.23 -9.72
CA LEU A 300 36.38 27.66 -10.67
C LEU A 300 36.05 29.16 -10.53
N PRO A 301 35.58 29.81 -11.62
CA PRO A 301 35.12 31.18 -11.55
C PRO A 301 33.95 31.32 -10.57
N ASN A 302 33.99 32.40 -9.78
CA ASN A 302 32.93 32.73 -8.84
C ASN A 302 31.85 33.55 -9.57
N ALA A 303 30.58 33.16 -9.45
CA ALA A 303 29.48 33.78 -10.19
C ALA A 303 29.33 35.28 -9.88
N ASN A 304 29.76 35.70 -8.69
CA ASN A 304 29.57 37.05 -8.16
C ASN A 304 30.82 37.95 -8.25
N LYS A 305 31.91 37.53 -8.89
CA LYS A 305 33.06 38.42 -9.13
C LYS A 305 33.02 38.98 -10.56
N PRO A 306 32.84 40.31 -10.76
CA PRO A 306 33.10 40.90 -12.07
C PRO A 306 34.57 40.62 -12.42
N GLN A 307 34.80 40.00 -13.58
CA GLN A 307 36.14 39.79 -14.12
C GLN A 307 36.72 41.16 -14.50
N GLY A 308 37.35 41.84 -13.54
CA GLY A 308 38.20 42.99 -13.81
C GLY A 308 39.42 42.51 -14.60
N ILE A 309 39.36 42.66 -15.92
CA ILE A 309 40.50 42.44 -16.80
C ILE A 309 41.54 43.51 -16.44
N SER A 310 42.60 43.11 -15.73
CA SER A 310 43.84 43.88 -15.65
C SER A 310 44.48 43.88 -17.04
N ARG A 311 44.15 44.90 -17.85
CA ARG A 311 44.87 45.16 -19.11
C ARG A 311 46.20 45.83 -18.77
N GLY A 312 47.27 45.07 -18.94
CA GLY A 312 48.63 45.47 -19.32
C GLY A 312 49.16 46.81 -18.81
N ALA A 313 50.06 46.75 -17.84
CA ALA A 313 51.00 47.83 -17.55
C ALA A 313 52.11 47.84 -18.62
N PHE A 314 51.97 48.65 -19.67
CA PHE A 314 53.06 49.18 -20.50
C PHE A 314 52.56 50.42 -21.26
N HIS A 315 53.47 51.38 -21.51
CA HIS A 315 53.32 52.80 -21.94
C HIS A 315 53.26 53.76 -20.73
N GLY A 316 54.17 54.70 -20.51
CA GLY A 316 55.09 55.38 -21.43
C GLY A 316 54.87 56.89 -21.24
N GLN A 317 55.89 57.60 -20.75
CA GLN A 317 55.84 59.01 -20.39
C GLN A 317 55.38 59.93 -21.54
N SER A 318 54.58 60.95 -21.21
CA SER A 318 54.67 62.29 -21.79
C SER A 318 54.01 63.34 -20.89
N GLN A 319 54.65 64.49 -20.86
CA GLN A 319 54.53 65.62 -19.94
C GLN A 319 53.26 66.49 -20.10
N ASP A 320 52.93 67.16 -18.99
CA ASP A 320 52.51 68.57 -18.79
C ASP A 320 51.49 69.22 -19.75
N ASN A 321 50.32 69.61 -19.22
CA ASN A 321 50.06 71.01 -18.84
C ASN A 321 48.64 71.26 -18.28
N ASP A 322 48.63 72.03 -17.17
CA ASP A 322 47.68 73.05 -16.72
C ASP A 322 46.18 72.79 -16.39
N GLN A 323 45.88 73.09 -15.13
CA GLN A 323 44.61 73.36 -14.42
C GLN A 323 43.88 74.65 -14.90
N PRO A 324 42.77 75.13 -14.28
CA PRO A 324 41.46 74.54 -13.92
C PRO A 324 40.28 75.54 -14.20
N ARG A 325 39.02 75.17 -13.86
CA ARG A 325 37.84 75.99 -13.41
C ARG A 325 36.53 75.33 -13.90
N GLY A 326 35.41 75.29 -13.18
CA GLY A 326 35.04 75.91 -11.92
C GLY A 326 33.68 75.39 -11.39
N LYS A 327 33.42 75.76 -10.13
CA LYS A 327 32.18 75.54 -9.35
C LYS A 327 30.94 76.15 -10.01
N LYS A 328 29.76 75.56 -9.78
CA LYS A 328 28.59 76.27 -9.19
C LYS A 328 27.50 75.33 -8.68
N ARG A 329 26.94 75.74 -7.53
CA ARG A 329 25.84 75.16 -6.72
C ARG A 329 24.50 75.86 -7.04
N GLY A 330 23.39 75.22 -6.68
CA GLY A 330 22.05 75.81 -6.41
C GLY A 330 20.95 74.77 -6.71
N ARG A 331 20.16 74.18 -5.81
CA ARG A 331 19.34 74.58 -4.62
C ARG A 331 17.90 75.02 -4.97
N ASN A 332 16.93 74.27 -4.41
CA ASN A 332 15.49 74.56 -4.15
C ASN A 332 14.56 74.71 -5.38
N ASN A 333 13.25 74.40 -5.35
CA ASN A 333 12.30 74.17 -4.25
C ASN A 333 11.01 73.44 -4.74
N ASN A 334 10.28 72.91 -3.76
CA ASN A 334 8.91 72.35 -3.68
C ASN A 334 7.81 72.84 -4.65
N ASN A 335 6.81 71.98 -4.89
CA ASN A 335 5.41 72.30 -4.53
C ASN A 335 4.52 71.06 -4.28
N LYS A 336 3.68 71.18 -3.24
CA LYS A 336 2.60 70.28 -2.79
C LYS A 336 1.24 70.79 -3.29
N ASN A 337 0.27 69.88 -3.44
CA ASN A 337 -1.12 69.88 -2.92
C ASN A 337 -1.92 68.81 -3.72
N GLU A 338 -2.50 67.77 -3.12
CA GLU A 338 -3.64 67.66 -2.17
C GLU A 338 -5.04 67.75 -2.82
N ASP A 339 -5.92 66.86 -2.33
CA ASP A 339 -7.37 66.64 -2.54
C ASP A 339 -7.81 65.89 -3.82
N ASN A 340 -8.71 64.89 -3.82
CA ASN A 340 -9.69 64.44 -2.85
C ASN A 340 -10.17 62.98 -3.13
N SER A 341 -10.75 62.39 -2.08
CA SER A 341 -11.33 61.05 -1.89
C SER A 341 -12.38 60.52 -2.89
N ALA A 342 -12.42 59.20 -3.12
CA ALA A 342 -13.59 58.33 -2.84
C ALA A 342 -13.40 56.85 -3.29
N SER A 343 -13.42 55.97 -2.29
CA SER A 343 -13.91 54.57 -2.24
C SER A 343 -14.34 53.85 -3.54
N THR A 344 -13.71 52.70 -3.81
CA THR A 344 -14.41 51.40 -3.88
C THR A 344 -13.41 50.25 -3.76
N LYS A 345 -13.49 49.53 -2.63
CA LYS A 345 -12.78 48.27 -2.38
C LYS A 345 -13.43 47.16 -3.23
N LYS A 346 -12.63 46.40 -3.98
CA LYS A 346 -12.93 45.01 -4.36
C LYS A 346 -11.71 44.13 -4.10
N ALA A 347 -12.01 43.02 -3.43
CA ALA A 347 -11.13 42.20 -2.64
C ALA A 347 -10.11 41.41 -3.47
N LYS A 348 -8.88 41.32 -2.93
CA LYS A 348 -7.91 40.28 -3.29
C LYS A 348 -8.37 38.97 -2.67
N HIS A 349 -8.38 37.92 -3.48
CA HIS A 349 -8.47 36.52 -3.05
C HIS A 349 -7.19 36.18 -2.27
N ASP A 350 -7.30 36.08 -0.95
CA ASP A 350 -6.29 35.45 -0.11
C ASP A 350 -6.54 33.94 -0.07
N HIS A 351 -5.46 33.18 -0.32
CA HIS A 351 -5.40 31.73 -0.11
C HIS A 351 -5.54 31.42 1.39
N PRO A 352 -6.27 30.37 1.80
CA PRO A 352 -6.46 30.07 3.21
C PRO A 352 -5.14 29.63 3.85
N ALA A 353 -4.81 30.30 4.94
CA ALA A 353 -3.68 30.01 5.81
C ALA A 353 -3.79 28.60 6.39
N LYS A 354 -2.65 27.88 6.44
CA LYS A 354 -2.50 26.65 7.22
C LYS A 354 -2.80 26.94 8.70
N PRO A 355 -3.70 26.21 9.38
CA PRO A 355 -3.92 26.40 10.80
C PRO A 355 -2.70 25.91 11.60
N SER A 356 -2.23 26.74 12.52
CA SER A 356 -1.18 26.41 13.49
C SER A 356 -1.66 25.32 14.46
N PRO A 357 -0.77 24.49 15.04
CA PRO A 357 -1.13 23.44 15.98
C PRO A 357 -1.40 24.06 17.36
N SER A 358 -2.61 24.55 17.58
CA SER A 358 -3.02 25.18 18.83
C SER A 358 -4.35 24.59 19.29
N THR A 359 -4.27 23.79 20.36
CA THR A 359 -5.37 23.38 21.24
C THR A 359 -6.49 22.57 20.57
N PHE A 360 -6.41 21.24 20.71
CA PHE A 360 -7.38 20.29 20.13
C PHE A 360 -8.73 20.40 20.85
N THR A 361 -9.64 21.26 20.37
CA THR A 361 -11.03 21.29 20.83
C THR A 361 -11.81 20.17 20.15
N VAL A 362 -12.59 19.43 20.94
CA VAL A 362 -13.28 18.22 20.50
C VAL A 362 -14.25 18.51 19.35
N THR A 363 -14.95 19.64 19.34
CA THR A 363 -15.78 20.12 18.22
C THR A 363 -15.25 21.48 17.76
N ILE A 364 -15.15 21.70 16.44
CA ILE A 364 -14.69 22.95 15.83
C ILE A 364 -15.86 23.56 15.07
N MET A 365 -16.17 24.84 15.27
CA MET A 365 -17.15 25.53 14.41
C MET A 365 -16.48 25.85 13.08
N GLY A 366 -17.03 25.35 11.97
CA GLY A 366 -16.58 25.71 10.63
C GLY A 366 -17.00 27.14 10.26
N ASP A 367 -16.36 27.70 9.24
CA ASP A 367 -16.70 29.03 8.68
C ASP A 367 -18.13 29.08 8.11
N ASP A 368 -18.74 27.91 7.87
CA ASP A 368 -20.13 27.71 7.48
C ASP A 368 -21.13 27.71 8.67
N GLY A 369 -20.62 27.94 9.89
CA GLY A 369 -21.41 27.93 11.13
C GLY A 369 -21.84 26.54 11.58
N LYS A 370 -21.34 25.46 10.96
CA LYS A 370 -21.70 24.07 11.32
C LYS A 370 -20.63 23.41 12.19
N PRO A 371 -21.03 22.53 13.13
CA PRO A 371 -20.08 21.78 13.93
C PRO A 371 -19.33 20.78 13.05
N HIS A 372 -18.02 20.98 12.95
CA HIS A 372 -17.08 20.05 12.38
C HIS A 372 -16.45 19.22 13.48
N CYS A 373 -16.19 17.95 13.16
CA CYS A 373 -15.52 17.05 14.06
C CYS A 373 -14.04 17.44 14.20
N GLY A 374 -13.57 17.65 15.43
CA GLY A 374 -12.18 18.02 15.70
C GLY A 374 -11.16 16.95 15.29
N THR A 375 -11.57 15.68 15.11
CA THR A 375 -10.68 14.58 14.73
C THR A 375 -10.67 14.31 13.23
N CYS A 376 -11.82 13.98 12.65
CA CYS A 376 -11.89 13.63 11.24
C CYS A 376 -12.15 14.84 10.34
N GLY A 377 -12.41 16.04 10.87
CA GLY A 377 -12.63 17.26 10.10
C GLY A 377 -13.91 17.28 9.25
N MET A 378 -14.80 16.30 9.41
CA MET A 378 -16.05 16.19 8.65
C MET A 378 -17.23 16.84 9.41
N ILE A 379 -18.31 17.11 8.70
CA ILE A 379 -19.52 17.74 9.24
C ILE A 379 -20.33 16.72 10.05
N HIS A 380 -19.93 16.50 11.29
CA HIS A 380 -20.70 15.82 12.33
C HIS A 380 -20.12 16.16 13.69
N ARG A 381 -20.86 15.83 14.76
CA ARG A 381 -20.33 15.94 16.12
C ARG A 381 -19.31 14.83 16.36
N THR A 382 -18.24 15.15 17.10
CA THR A 382 -17.16 14.23 17.41
C THR A 382 -17.55 12.94 18.15
N PRO A 383 -18.57 12.93 19.04
CA PRO A 383 -19.08 11.70 19.66
C PRO A 383 -19.68 10.71 18.65
N ARG A 384 -20.06 11.18 17.45
CA ARG A 384 -20.63 10.37 16.36
C ARG A 384 -19.62 10.11 15.24
N CYS A 385 -18.34 10.35 15.50
CA CYS A 385 -17.28 10.12 14.53
C CYS A 385 -17.03 8.63 14.35
N PHE A 386 -17.35 8.09 13.18
CA PHE A 386 -17.08 6.70 12.82
C PHE A 386 -15.59 6.34 12.81
N TYR A 387 -14.71 7.31 12.56
CA TYR A 387 -13.25 7.13 12.67
C TYR A 387 -12.77 7.08 14.13
N LEU A 388 -13.49 7.69 15.07
CA LEU A 388 -13.13 7.71 16.50
C LEU A 388 -13.80 6.56 17.28
N PHE A 389 -15.01 6.18 16.87
CA PHE A 389 -15.83 5.10 17.43
C PHE A 389 -16.22 4.09 16.32
N PRO A 390 -15.30 3.19 15.94
CA PRO A 390 -15.55 2.17 14.92
C PRO A 390 -16.71 1.22 15.29
N GLU A 391 -17.04 1.10 16.58
CA GLU A 391 -18.19 0.30 17.03
C GLU A 391 -19.56 0.85 16.59
N LEU A 392 -19.64 2.11 16.17
CA LEU A 392 -20.89 2.75 15.72
C LEU A 392 -21.11 2.67 14.21
N VAL A 393 -20.26 1.93 13.50
CA VAL A 393 -20.12 2.01 12.05
C VAL A 393 -21.08 1.05 11.34
N PRO A 394 -21.88 1.52 10.35
CA PRO A 394 -22.68 0.66 9.50
C PRO A 394 -21.80 -0.28 8.64
N ALA A 395 -22.31 -1.48 8.33
CA ALA A 395 -21.56 -2.50 7.58
C ALA A 395 -21.02 -2.04 6.21
N GLU A 396 -21.64 -1.01 5.60
CA GLU A 396 -21.28 -0.48 4.27
C GLU A 396 -20.35 0.74 4.32
N PHE A 397 -19.90 1.16 5.51
CA PHE A 397 -19.07 2.36 5.65
C PHE A 397 -17.61 2.09 5.26
N ASN A 398 -17.09 2.89 4.32
CA ASN A 398 -15.71 2.79 3.86
C ASN A 398 -14.81 3.78 4.61
N PHE A 399 -13.79 3.27 5.29
CA PHE A 399 -12.77 4.10 5.93
C PHE A 399 -11.77 4.62 4.90
N HIS A 400 -11.58 5.94 4.87
CA HIS A 400 -10.54 6.58 4.06
C HIS A 400 -9.23 6.65 4.84
N THR A 401 -8.16 6.08 4.26
CA THR A 401 -6.84 5.94 4.89
C THR A 401 -6.26 7.27 5.40
N ASN A 402 -6.40 8.34 4.63
CA ASN A 402 -5.92 9.68 4.99
C ASN A 402 -6.67 10.29 6.20
N VAL A 403 -7.95 9.97 6.36
CA VAL A 403 -8.75 10.43 7.50
C VAL A 403 -8.43 9.58 8.74
N GLN A 404 -8.26 8.27 8.56
CA GLN A 404 -7.83 7.36 9.63
C GLN A 404 -6.48 7.77 10.21
N GLU A 405 -5.48 8.04 9.38
CA GLU A 405 -4.15 8.49 9.82
C GLU A 405 -4.22 9.80 10.62
N ARG A 406 -5.10 10.73 10.20
CA ARG A 406 -5.32 11.99 10.94
C ARG A 406 -5.94 11.74 12.32
N VAL A 407 -6.92 10.84 12.41
CA VAL A 407 -7.53 10.47 13.70
C VAL A 407 -6.53 9.73 14.59
N ASP A 408 -5.72 8.84 14.04
CA ASP A 408 -4.70 8.10 14.79
C ASP A 408 -3.62 9.06 15.34
N ASN A 409 -3.20 10.05 14.55
CA ASN A 409 -2.28 11.10 15.00
C ASN A 409 -2.92 11.98 16.10
N ALA A 410 -4.22 12.26 16.02
CA ALA A 410 -4.95 12.97 17.06
C ALA A 410 -5.05 12.16 18.37
N LEU A 411 -5.27 10.84 18.27
CA LEU A 411 -5.29 9.93 19.43
C LEU A 411 -3.91 9.77 20.06
N LYS A 412 -2.83 9.76 19.26
CA LYS A 412 -1.45 9.78 19.76
C LYS A 412 -1.13 11.08 20.51
N ALA A 413 -1.59 12.22 20.00
CA ALA A 413 -1.38 13.52 20.64
C ALA A 413 -2.22 13.70 21.92
N ASN A 414 -3.43 13.12 21.97
CA ASN A 414 -4.30 13.16 23.14
C ASN A 414 -4.99 11.79 23.36
N PRO A 415 -4.43 10.92 24.22
CA PRO A 415 -5.00 9.61 24.50
C PRO A 415 -6.39 9.63 25.15
N ARG A 416 -6.77 10.74 25.80
CA ARG A 416 -8.07 10.90 26.47
C ARG A 416 -9.18 11.46 25.57
N LEU A 417 -8.90 11.61 24.28
CA LEU A 417 -9.80 12.25 23.32
C LEU A 417 -11.15 11.53 23.17
N LYS A 418 -11.16 10.18 23.25
CA LYS A 418 -12.41 9.39 23.25
C LYS A 418 -13.27 9.67 24.48
N GLU A 419 -12.65 9.72 25.65
CA GLU A 419 -13.33 9.99 26.93
C GLU A 419 -13.89 11.42 26.97
N GLN A 420 -13.12 12.40 26.46
CA GLN A 420 -13.54 13.80 26.36
C GLN A 420 -14.72 13.96 25.39
N ALA A 421 -14.71 13.29 24.25
CA ALA A 421 -15.83 13.31 23.31
C ALA A 421 -17.11 12.72 23.91
N LEU A 422 -17.02 11.59 24.61
CA LEU A 422 -18.18 10.99 25.28
C LEU A 422 -18.68 11.85 26.46
N ALA A 423 -17.79 12.54 27.17
CA ALA A 423 -18.16 13.46 28.24
C ALA A 423 -18.91 14.71 27.72
N GLU A 424 -18.51 15.24 26.56
CA GLU A 424 -19.19 16.36 25.90
C GLU A 424 -20.61 15.99 25.46
N ASP A 425 -20.82 14.78 24.93
CA ASP A 425 -22.15 14.30 24.55
C ASP A 425 -23.09 14.17 25.77
N LYS A 426 -22.55 13.70 26.91
CA LYS A 426 -23.27 13.63 28.19
C LYS A 426 -23.58 15.02 28.78
N ALA A 427 -22.73 16.01 28.55
CA ALA A 427 -22.96 17.39 29.01
C ALA A 427 -24.06 18.09 28.20
N ILE A 428 -24.17 17.81 26.90
CA ILE A 428 -25.18 18.38 26.01
C ILE A 428 -26.56 17.75 26.23
N THR A 429 -26.61 16.48 26.65
CA THR A 429 -27.86 15.73 26.91
C THR A 429 -28.44 15.95 28.31
N LYS A 430 -27.74 16.67 29.20
CA LYS A 430 -28.24 17.00 30.53
C LYS A 430 -29.25 18.16 30.42
N PRO A 431 -30.52 17.99 30.84
CA PRO A 431 -31.47 19.09 30.83
C PRO A 431 -30.99 20.21 31.76
N PRO A 432 -31.25 21.49 31.44
CA PRO A 432 -30.86 22.60 32.30
C PRO A 432 -31.49 22.38 33.68
N SER A 433 -30.65 22.39 34.71
CA SER A 433 -31.13 22.34 36.09
C SER A 433 -32.05 23.54 36.34
N PRO A 434 -33.22 23.36 36.96
CA PRO A 434 -34.13 24.47 37.22
C PRO A 434 -33.39 25.50 38.08
N GLN A 435 -33.30 26.73 37.58
CA GLN A 435 -32.89 27.85 38.40
C GLN A 435 -33.98 28.06 39.44
N ILE A 436 -33.66 27.74 40.69
CA ILE A 436 -34.46 28.15 41.84
C ILE A 436 -34.17 29.64 42.02
N ASN A 437 -35.16 30.47 41.68
CA ASN A 437 -35.34 31.81 42.23
C ASN A 437 -36.77 31.89 42.75
#